data_AF-A0A1I7ES46-F1
#
_entry.id   AF-A0A1I7ES46-F1
#
_cell.length_a   1.000
_cell.length_b   1.000
_cell.length_c   1.000
_cell.angle_alpha   90.00
_cell.angle_beta   90.00
_cell.angle_gamma   90.00
#
_symmetry.space_group_name_H-M   'P 1'
#
loop_
_entity.id
_entity.type
_entity.pdbx_description
1 polymer ?
#
loop_
_entity_poly.entity_id
_entity_poly.type
_entity_poly.pdbx_seq_one_letter_code
_entity_poly.pdbx_strand_id
1 'polypeptide(L)'
;MDMVKIARESGLAIVLDGKIGREEYTSVSGSMTALLRFGEAVRSASLRECRRFRPSSPIGDGTMILRKKLANGPQVGVGRKFKRTQIP
;
A
#
# COMPACT_ATOMS: atom_id res chain seq x y z
N MET A 1 -14.86 1.63 -3.84
CA MET A 1 -14.88 2.61 -2.73
C MET A 1 -16.17 3.43 -2.74
N ASP A 2 -16.87 3.56 -1.60
CA ASP A 2 -18.10 4.38 -1.47
C ASP A 2 -17.75 5.77 -0.90
N MET A 3 -17.79 6.80 -1.74
CA MET A 3 -17.39 8.16 -1.38
C MET A 3 -18.38 8.86 -0.44
N VAL A 4 -19.68 8.57 -0.59
CA VAL A 4 -20.76 9.20 0.18
C VAL A 4 -20.70 8.74 1.62
N LYS A 5 -20.46 7.44 1.84
CA LYS A 5 -20.26 6.89 3.17
C LYS A 5 -19.04 7.48 3.88
N ILE A 6 -17.92 7.62 3.17
CA ILE A 6 -16.69 8.20 3.74
C ILE A 6 -16.90 9.67 4.09
N ALA A 7 -17.64 10.44 3.29
CA ALA A 7 -18.00 11.81 3.60
C ALA A 7 -18.81 11.90 4.91
N ARG A 8 -19.83 11.05 5.07
CA ARG A 8 -20.64 10.99 6.30
C ARG A 8 -19.82 10.61 7.53
N GLU A 9 -18.99 9.58 7.43
CA GLU A 9 -18.12 9.14 8.53
C GLU A 9 -17.09 10.21 8.93
N SER A 10 -16.65 11.03 7.96
CA SER A 10 -15.72 12.13 8.20
C SER A 10 -16.38 13.37 8.81
N GLY A 11 -17.71 13.38 8.94
CA GLY A 11 -18.48 14.49 9.50
C GLY A 11 -18.91 15.53 8.46
N LEU A 12 -18.90 15.20 7.17
CA LEU A 12 -19.46 16.05 6.12
C LEU A 12 -20.96 15.74 5.95
N ALA A 13 -21.76 16.80 5.82
CA ALA A 13 -23.18 16.73 5.50
C ALA A 13 -23.37 16.75 3.98
N ILE A 14 -24.22 15.87 3.46
CA ILE A 14 -24.58 15.86 2.03
C ILE A 14 -25.70 16.88 1.83
N VAL A 15 -25.47 17.85 0.95
CA VAL A 15 -26.37 18.99 0.73
C VAL A 15 -27.21 18.80 -0.52
N LEU A 16 -26.61 18.26 -1.58
CA LEU A 16 -27.30 17.93 -2.82
C LEU A 16 -27.09 16.45 -3.11
N ASP A 17 -28.17 15.80 -3.50
CA ASP A 17 -28.15 14.55 -4.23
C ASP A 17 -29.09 14.73 -5.42
N GLY A 18 -28.51 15.11 -6.56
CA GLY A 18 -29.26 15.56 -7.73
C GLY A 18 -28.74 14.90 -8.99
N LYS A 19 -29.63 14.55 -9.90
CA LYS A 19 -29.28 13.92 -11.17
C LYS A 19 -29.58 14.86 -12.32
N ILE A 20 -28.56 15.25 -13.08
CA ILE A 20 -28.73 16.05 -14.29
C ILE A 20 -28.42 15.15 -15.48
N GLY A 21 -29.47 14.81 -16.24
CA GLY A 21 -29.38 13.83 -17.32
C GLY A 21 -29.02 12.44 -16.80
N ARG A 22 -27.82 11.96 -17.15
CA ARG A 22 -27.30 10.64 -16.72
C ARG A 22 -26.32 10.72 -15.56
N GLU A 23 -25.90 11.91 -15.19
CA GLU A 23 -24.85 12.12 -14.20
C GLU A 23 -25.46 12.46 -12.83
N GLU A 24 -24.94 11.82 -11.80
CA GLU A 24 -25.36 11.99 -10.41
C GLU A 24 -24.37 12.92 -9.71
N TYR A 25 -24.90 13.97 -9.13
CA TYR A 25 -24.17 15.03 -8.47
C TYR A 25 -24.49 14.98 -6.99
N THR A 26 -23.44 14.79 -6.19
CA THR A 26 -23.54 14.89 -4.74
C THR A 26 -22.65 16.03 -4.26
N SER A 27 -23.23 17.00 -3.55
CA SER A 27 -22.44 18.05 -2.89
C SER A 27 -22.36 17.79 -1.39
N VAL A 28 -21.22 18.13 -0.79
CA VAL A 28 -20.96 17.95 0.63
C VAL A 28 -20.52 19.28 1.26
N SER A 29 -20.94 19.52 2.48
CA SER A 29 -20.56 20.69 3.27
C SER A 29 -20.16 20.26 4.69
N GLY A 30 -19.30 21.05 5.31
CA GLY A 30 -18.84 20.79 6.68
C GLY A 30 -17.68 21.68 7.06
N SER A 31 -17.10 21.42 8.23
CA SER A 31 -15.93 22.15 8.70
C SER A 31 -14.66 21.73 7.94
N MET A 32 -13.64 22.59 7.98
CA MET A 32 -12.31 22.27 7.42
C MET A 32 -11.71 21.02 8.07
N THR A 33 -11.96 20.80 9.36
CA THR A 33 -11.50 19.60 10.08
C THR A 33 -12.16 18.32 9.56
N ALA A 34 -13.43 18.36 9.17
CA ALA A 34 -14.12 17.25 8.53
C ALA A 34 -13.56 16.96 7.13
N LEU A 35 -13.21 18.00 6.37
CA LEU A 35 -12.57 17.86 5.05
C LEU A 35 -11.19 17.19 5.14
N LEU A 36 -10.37 17.56 6.14
CA LEU A 36 -9.08 16.92 6.38
C LEU A 36 -9.24 15.42 6.70
N ARG A 37 -10.18 15.09 7.59
CA ARG A 37 -10.51 13.68 7.92
C ARG A 37 -10.98 12.90 6.70
N PHE A 38 -11.77 13.53 5.84
CA PHE A 38 -12.22 12.93 4.59
C PHE A 38 -11.03 12.60 3.67
N GLY A 39 -10.08 13.53 3.50
CA GLY A 39 -8.88 13.29 2.70
C GLY A 39 -8.03 12.13 3.22
N GLU A 40 -7.88 12.01 4.54
CA GLU A 40 -7.15 10.90 5.18
C GLU A 40 -7.87 9.56 5.01
N ALA A 41 -9.19 9.56 5.18
CA ALA A 41 -10.03 8.37 4.99
C ALA A 41 -10.00 7.90 3.52
N VAL A 42 -10.05 8.85 2.58
CA VAL A 42 -9.94 8.57 1.13
C VAL A 42 -8.59 7.94 0.78
N ARG A 43 -7.50 8.52 1.29
CA ARG A 43 -6.14 7.99 1.09
C ARG A 43 -6.02 6.57 1.63
N SER A 44 -6.51 6.34 2.84
CA SER A 44 -6.47 5.04 3.51
C SER A 44 -7.30 3.98 2.77
N ALA A 45 -8.48 4.35 2.28
CA ALA A 45 -9.34 3.46 1.51
C ALA A 45 -8.72 3.10 0.15
N SER A 46 -8.12 4.08 -0.55
CA SER A 46 -7.42 3.84 -1.81
C SER A 46 -6.24 2.86 -1.64
N LEU A 47 -5.43 3.04 -0.59
CA LEU A 47 -4.34 2.11 -0.27
C LEU A 47 -4.83 0.69 0.05
N ARG A 48 -6.02 0.54 0.68
CA ARG A 48 -6.64 -0.77 0.94
C ARG A 48 -7.15 -1.41 -0.35
N GLU A 49 -7.72 -0.63 -1.27
CA GLU A 49 -8.15 -1.09 -2.60
C GLU A 49 -6.96 -1.66 -3.39
N CYS A 50 -5.82 -0.94 -3.42
CA CYS A 50 -4.59 -1.44 -4.04
C CYS A 50 -4.08 -2.75 -3.43
N ARG A 51 -4.25 -2.93 -2.11
CA ARG A 51 -3.88 -4.18 -1.43
C ARG A 51 -4.85 -5.34 -1.67
N ARG A 52 -6.07 -5.06 -2.14
CA ARG A 52 -7.02 -6.10 -2.58
C ARG A 52 -6.72 -6.62 -3.98
N PHE A 53 -6.05 -5.81 -4.81
CA PHE A 53 -5.27 -6.32 -5.94
C PHE A 53 -3.96 -6.95 -5.42
N ARG A 54 -4.07 -8.03 -4.63
CA ARG A 54 -3.03 -9.05 -4.69
C ARG A 54 -3.30 -9.81 -5.99
N PRO A 55 -2.35 -9.87 -6.94
CA PRO A 55 -2.33 -11.03 -7.82
C PRO A 55 -2.23 -12.22 -6.86
N SER A 56 -3.32 -12.95 -6.69
CA SER A 56 -3.35 -14.17 -5.91
C SER A 56 -2.58 -15.23 -6.69
N SER A 57 -1.26 -15.20 -6.48
CA SER A 57 -0.31 -16.32 -6.52
C SER A 57 0.04 -16.98 -7.87
N PRO A 58 1.28 -17.50 -7.97
CA PRO A 58 1.86 -18.12 -9.16
C PRO A 58 1.33 -19.54 -9.36
N ILE A 59 1.09 -19.94 -10.62
CA ILE A 59 0.77 -21.33 -11.00
C ILE A 59 1.56 -21.65 -12.29
N GLY A 60 2.59 -22.51 -12.17
CA GLY A 60 3.33 -23.25 -13.23
C GLY A 60 3.99 -22.40 -14.33
N ASP A 61 5.31 -22.35 -14.52
CA ASP A 61 6.14 -23.50 -14.81
C ASP A 61 7.61 -23.30 -14.43
N GLY A 62 8.15 -24.30 -13.72
CA GLY A 62 9.52 -24.76 -13.86
C GLY A 62 10.66 -23.75 -13.67
N THR A 63 10.99 -23.38 -12.43
CA THR A 63 12.41 -23.18 -12.10
C THR A 63 12.70 -23.61 -10.67
N MET A 64 13.42 -24.72 -10.58
CA MET A 64 13.75 -25.47 -9.39
C MET A 64 14.62 -24.64 -8.43
N ILE A 65 14.09 -24.31 -7.25
CA ILE A 65 14.94 -23.96 -6.09
C ILE A 65 15.43 -25.26 -5.45
N LEU A 66 16.56 -25.77 -5.92
CA LEU A 66 17.29 -26.88 -5.29
C LEU A 66 17.89 -26.40 -3.96
N ARG A 67 17.12 -26.53 -2.88
CA ARG A 67 17.68 -26.51 -1.51
C ARG A 67 18.28 -27.87 -1.21
N LYS A 68 19.59 -28.03 -1.40
CA LYS A 68 20.33 -29.19 -0.87
C LYS A 68 20.87 -28.86 0.52
N LYS A 69 20.32 -29.52 1.55
CA LYS A 69 20.73 -29.38 2.96
C LYS A 69 21.79 -30.45 3.32
N LEU A 70 22.85 -29.98 4.00
CA LEU A 70 23.83 -30.60 4.91
C LEU A 70 24.49 -31.95 4.58
N ALA A 71 25.83 -31.96 4.50
CA ALA A 71 26.74 -32.42 5.57
C ALA A 71 28.17 -32.50 5.02
N ASN A 72 29.15 -31.88 5.69
CA ASN A 72 30.54 -32.35 5.90
C ASN A 72 31.53 -31.18 6.15
N GLY A 73 32.11 -31.16 7.35
CA GLY A 73 33.49 -30.72 7.59
C GLY A 73 33.72 -29.29 8.12
N PRO A 74 34.44 -29.11 9.24
CA PRO A 74 34.85 -27.81 9.77
C PRO A 74 36.18 -27.35 9.16
N GLN A 75 36.33 -26.05 8.87
CA GLN A 75 37.62 -25.39 8.61
C GLN A 75 37.48 -23.95 9.16
N VAL A 76 37.84 -23.69 10.42
CA VAL A 76 39.15 -23.21 10.87
C VAL A 76 39.78 -22.21 9.89
N GLY A 77 39.93 -20.96 10.36
CA GLY A 77 40.12 -19.79 9.54
C GLY A 77 41.55 -19.48 9.12
N VAL A 78 41.71 -18.42 8.31
CA VAL A 78 42.93 -17.62 8.16
C VAL A 78 42.49 -16.21 7.73
N GLY A 79 42.93 -15.18 8.46
CA GLY A 79 42.59 -13.79 8.17
C GLY A 79 43.30 -13.22 6.94
N ARG A 80 42.93 -11.99 6.57
CA ARG A 80 43.82 -11.01 5.93
C ARG A 80 43.19 -9.61 6.00
N LYS A 81 43.81 -8.73 6.79
CA LYS A 81 43.51 -7.29 6.85
C LYS A 81 43.77 -6.67 5.48
N PHE A 82 42.82 -5.90 4.95
CA PHE A 82 43.12 -4.91 3.91
C PHE A 82 43.11 -3.51 4.52
N LYS A 83 44.24 -2.84 4.36
CA LYS A 83 44.58 -1.55 4.94
C LYS A 83 43.80 -0.42 4.25
N ARG A 84 43.48 0.57 5.06
CA ARG A 84 43.16 1.97 4.74
C ARG A 84 44.06 2.52 3.62
N THR A 85 43.48 3.32 2.73
CA THR A 85 44.18 4.46 2.12
C THR A 85 43.22 5.65 2.07
N GLN A 86 43.47 6.65 2.91
CA GLN A 86 43.02 8.03 2.72
C GLN A 86 44.05 8.71 1.80
N ILE A 87 43.56 9.56 0.89
CA ILE A 87 44.37 10.44 0.04
C ILE A 87 43.49 11.65 -0.30
N PRO A 88 44.08 12.83 -0.58
CA PRO A 88 44.85 13.71 0.30
C PRO A 88 43.99 14.83 0.93
#